data_AF-A0A3P8K1E7-F1
#
_entry.id   AF-A0A3P8K1E7-F1
#
_cell.length_a   1.000
_cell.length_b   1.000
_cell.length_c   1.000
_cell.angle_alpha   90.00
_cell.angle_beta   90.00
_cell.angle_gamma   90.00
#
_symmetry.space_group_name_H-M   'P 1'
#
loop_
_entity.id
_entity.type
_entity.pdbx_description
1 polymer ?
#
loop_
_entity_poly.entity_id
_entity_poly.type
_entity_poly.pdbx_seq_one_letter_code
_entity_poly.pdbx_strand_id
1 'polypeptide(L)'
;MTANEASLTALADSAASRSEESRRSIEKALKQMRRDGEAISVAAVARRAGLARATVYRHEKLLEKIHRQRRTARAPDRPAGGSAVAGPPQGAADPDAGVIAGMHLRLRHKDAKIAELTRRIKQLESTIARLHGEIDDLSPD
;
A
#
# COMPACT_ATOMS: atom_id res chain seq x y z
N MET A 1 -0.31 -44.47 21.35
CA MET A 1 -0.52 -43.03 21.12
C MET A 1 -1.78 -42.64 21.85
N THR A 2 -1.68 -41.77 22.85
CA THR A 2 -2.83 -41.44 23.71
C THR A 2 -3.74 -40.45 22.98
N ALA A 3 -5.06 -40.51 23.21
CA ALA A 3 -6.03 -39.64 22.56
C ALA A 3 -5.72 -38.13 22.72
N ASN A 4 -4.92 -37.77 23.73
CA ASN A 4 -4.46 -36.41 23.99
C ASN A 4 -3.41 -35.94 22.98
N GLU A 5 -2.46 -36.80 22.58
CA GLU A 5 -1.46 -36.49 21.56
C GLU A 5 -2.11 -36.27 20.19
N ALA A 6 -3.05 -37.14 19.82
CA ALA A 6 -3.82 -37.01 18.57
C ALA A 6 -4.66 -35.72 18.53
N SER A 7 -5.19 -35.29 19.69
CA SER A 7 -5.95 -34.04 19.80
C SER A 7 -5.03 -32.81 19.65
N LEU A 8 -3.83 -32.84 20.25
CA LEU A 8 -2.84 -31.77 20.11
C LEU A 8 -2.31 -31.65 18.68
N THR A 9 -2.07 -32.77 17.99
CA THR A 9 -1.65 -32.74 16.57
C THR A 9 -2.75 -32.18 15.67
N ALA A 10 -4.00 -32.59 15.87
CA ALA A 10 -5.12 -32.05 15.09
C ALA A 10 -5.30 -30.53 15.28
N LEU A 11 -5.11 -30.04 16.50
CA LEU A 11 -5.12 -28.60 16.78
C LEU A 11 -3.96 -27.87 16.09
N ALA A 12 -2.75 -28.44 16.13
CA ALA A 12 -1.58 -27.89 15.45
C ALA A 12 -1.79 -27.84 13.92
N ASP A 13 -2.33 -28.90 13.32
CA ASP A 13 -2.61 -28.99 11.89
C ASP A 13 -3.66 -27.96 11.44
N SER A 14 -4.71 -27.75 12.25
CA SER A 14 -5.71 -26.71 12.00
C SER A 14 -5.13 -25.30 12.09
N ALA A 15 -4.18 -25.06 13.00
CA ALA A 15 -3.50 -23.78 13.14
C ALA A 15 -2.53 -23.52 11.97
N ALA A 16 -1.80 -24.56 11.54
CA ALA A 16 -0.94 -24.51 10.37
C ALA A 16 -1.74 -24.19 9.10
N SER A 17 -2.89 -24.85 8.92
CA SER A 17 -3.78 -24.64 7.77
C SER A 17 -4.26 -23.18 7.68
N ARG A 18 -4.73 -22.61 8.80
CA ARG A 18 -5.14 -21.19 8.88
C ARG A 18 -4.00 -20.20 8.59
N SER A 19 -2.78 -20.53 9.03
CA SER A 19 -1.59 -19.74 8.75
C SER A 19 -1.26 -19.76 7.24
N GLU A 20 -1.33 -20.92 6.61
CA GLU A 20 -1.08 -21.06 5.17
C GLU A 20 -2.16 -20.39 4.31
N GLU A 21 -3.43 -20.47 4.70
CA GLU A 21 -4.51 -19.72 4.06
C GLU A 21 -4.29 -18.20 4.13
N SER A 22 -3.93 -17.70 5.32
CA SER A 22 -3.60 -16.28 5.51
C SER A 22 -2.44 -15.85 4.63
N ARG A 23 -1.38 -16.67 4.55
CA ARG A 23 -0.23 -16.44 3.67
C ARG A 23 -0.63 -16.40 2.20
N ARG A 24 -1.42 -17.36 1.72
CA ARG A 24 -1.90 -17.41 0.32
C ARG A 24 -2.74 -16.19 -0.02
N SER A 25 -3.61 -15.74 0.89
CA SER A 25 -4.42 -14.54 0.72
C SER A 25 -3.56 -13.26 0.62
N ILE A 26 -2.53 -13.13 1.46
CA ILE A 26 -1.57 -12.02 1.40
C ILE A 26 -0.81 -12.02 0.07
N GLU A 27 -0.33 -13.17 -0.40
CA GLU A 27 0.39 -13.27 -1.66
C GLU A 27 -0.48 -12.95 -2.88
N LYS A 28 -1.74 -13.41 -2.88
CA LYS A 28 -2.73 -13.05 -3.90
C LYS A 28 -3.00 -11.55 -3.90
N ALA A 29 -3.21 -10.95 -2.73
CA ALA A 29 -3.40 -9.51 -2.59
C ALA A 29 -2.19 -8.74 -3.14
N LEU A 30 -0.96 -9.16 -2.83
CA LEU A 30 0.26 -8.55 -3.37
C LEU A 30 0.40 -8.70 -4.89
N LYS A 31 -0.05 -9.81 -5.48
CA LYS A 31 -0.05 -9.98 -6.94
C LYS A 31 -1.06 -9.03 -7.59
N GLN A 32 -2.24 -8.90 -7.00
CA GLN A 32 -3.29 -8.04 -7.55
C GLN A 32 -2.94 -6.56 -7.40
N MET A 33 -2.45 -6.13 -6.23
CA MET A 33 -1.99 -4.75 -6.03
C MET A 33 -0.87 -4.34 -6.99
N ARG A 34 -0.01 -5.28 -7.39
CA ARG A 34 1.00 -5.04 -8.44
C ARG A 34 0.39 -4.85 -9.82
N ARG A 35 -0.67 -5.59 -10.16
CA ARG A 35 -1.39 -5.42 -11.43
C ARG A 35 -2.15 -4.10 -11.49
N ASP A 36 -2.77 -3.73 -10.38
CA ASP A 36 -3.59 -2.52 -10.27
C ASP A 36 -2.73 -1.24 -10.10
N GLY A 37 -1.41 -1.37 -9.89
CA GLY A 37 -0.52 -0.24 -9.63
C GLY A 37 -0.77 0.47 -8.28
N GLU A 38 -1.43 -0.20 -7.34
CA GLU A 38 -1.83 0.37 -6.05
C GLU A 38 -0.63 0.48 -5.09
N ALA A 39 -0.63 1.52 -4.23
CA ALA A 39 0.43 1.73 -3.26
C ALA A 39 0.56 0.55 -2.26
N ILE A 40 1.64 -0.22 -2.40
CA ILE A 40 1.92 -1.40 -1.57
C ILE A 40 2.28 -0.96 -0.15
N SER A 41 1.32 -1.12 0.78
CA SER A 41 1.49 -0.85 2.21
C SER A 41 0.83 -1.96 3.03
N VAL A 42 1.30 -2.19 4.27
CA VAL A 42 0.76 -3.23 5.17
C VAL A 42 -0.75 -3.07 5.36
N ALA A 43 -1.23 -1.82 5.55
CA ALA A 43 -2.65 -1.55 5.71
C ALA A 43 -3.46 -1.82 4.43
N ALA A 44 -2.93 -1.46 3.26
CA ALA A 44 -3.61 -1.72 1.98
C ALA A 44 -3.66 -3.22 1.66
N VAL A 45 -2.56 -3.95 1.91
CA VAL A 45 -2.49 -5.41 1.75
C VAL A 45 -3.47 -6.11 2.70
N ALA A 46 -3.54 -5.67 3.97
CA ALA A 46 -4.48 -6.23 4.95
C ALA A 46 -5.94 -6.04 4.52
N ARG A 47 -6.31 -4.82 4.09
CA ARG A 47 -7.66 -4.52 3.59
C ARG A 47 -8.02 -5.38 2.37
N ARG A 48 -7.10 -5.50 1.42
CA ARG A 48 -7.33 -6.27 0.18
C ARG A 48 -7.35 -7.78 0.41
N ALA A 49 -6.57 -8.28 1.37
CA ALA A 49 -6.59 -9.69 1.76
C ALA A 49 -7.78 -10.04 2.69
N GLY A 50 -8.54 -9.06 3.18
CA GLY A 50 -9.60 -9.27 4.17
C GLY A 50 -9.07 -9.70 5.55
N LEU A 51 -7.81 -9.41 5.86
CA LEU A 51 -7.14 -9.84 7.10
C LEU A 51 -6.92 -8.67 8.05
N ALA A 52 -6.86 -8.98 9.35
CA ALA A 52 -6.43 -8.02 10.35
C ALA A 52 -4.96 -7.62 10.15
N ARG A 53 -4.61 -6.36 10.47
CA ARG A 53 -3.23 -5.87 10.40
C ARG A 53 -2.27 -6.72 11.25
N ALA A 54 -2.74 -7.16 12.42
CA ALA A 54 -1.97 -8.01 13.34
C ALA A 54 -1.54 -9.33 12.68
N THR A 55 -2.40 -9.95 11.87
CA THR A 55 -2.08 -11.18 11.15
C THR A 55 -0.98 -10.96 10.13
N VAL A 56 -1.00 -9.82 9.43
CA VAL A 56 0.08 -9.46 8.50
C VAL A 56 1.40 -9.23 9.24
N TYR A 57 1.37 -8.63 10.44
CA TYR A 57 2.56 -8.42 11.26
C TYR A 57 3.17 -9.71 11.80
N ARG A 58 2.37 -10.75 12.07
CA ARG A 58 2.88 -12.06 12.49
C ARG A 58 3.73 -12.76 11.42
N HIS A 59 3.61 -12.37 10.15
CA HIS A 59 4.35 -12.97 9.06
C HIS A 59 5.52 -12.08 8.61
N GLU A 60 6.63 -12.12 9.36
CA GLU A 60 7.79 -11.26 9.13
C GLU A 60 8.38 -11.36 7.71
N LYS A 61 8.44 -12.57 7.14
CA LYS A 61 8.91 -12.77 5.76
C LYS A 61 8.06 -12.01 4.73
N LEU A 62 6.75 -11.87 4.98
CA LEU A 62 5.84 -11.12 4.11
C LEU A 62 5.99 -9.61 4.33
N LEU A 63 6.21 -9.16 5.57
CA LEU A 63 6.55 -7.77 5.87
C LEU A 63 7.81 -7.34 5.13
N GLU A 64 8.88 -8.13 5.17
CA GLU A 64 10.10 -7.80 4.43
C GLU A 64 9.86 -7.67 2.93
N LYS A 65 9.03 -8.55 2.36
CA LYS A 65 8.65 -8.51 0.94
C LYS A 65 7.87 -7.23 0.61
N ILE A 66 6.91 -6.85 1.46
CA ILE A 66 6.17 -5.59 1.38
C ILE A 66 7.12 -4.40 1.47
N HIS A 67 8.07 -4.41 2.42
CA HIS A 67 9.04 -3.33 2.60
C HIS A 67 10.03 -3.22 1.45
N ARG A 68 10.52 -4.34 0.90
CA ARG A 68 11.36 -4.37 -0.31
C ARG A 68 10.61 -3.83 -1.52
N GLN A 69 9.36 -4.24 -1.72
CA GLN A 69 8.52 -3.74 -2.82
C GLN A 69 8.18 -2.27 -2.67
N ARG A 70 7.91 -1.80 -1.44
CA ARG A 70 7.69 -0.38 -1.17
C ARG A 70 8.95 0.46 -1.42
N ARG A 71 10.14 -0.06 -1.10
CA ARG A 71 11.41 0.63 -1.38
C ARG A 71 11.69 0.76 -2.88
N THR A 72 11.47 -0.31 -3.63
CA THR A 72 11.63 -0.33 -5.09
C THR A 72 10.58 0.52 -5.79
N ALA A 73 9.30 0.46 -5.38
CA ALA A 73 8.25 1.32 -5.92
C ALA A 73 8.40 2.81 -5.55
N ARG A 74 9.10 3.13 -4.45
CA ARG A 74 9.43 4.51 -4.05
C ARG A 74 10.69 5.04 -4.77
N ALA A 75 11.35 4.24 -5.59
CA ALA A 75 12.36 4.72 -6.52
C ALA A 75 11.73 5.01 -7.90
N PRO A 76 11.10 6.18 -8.07
CA PRO A 76 11.24 6.91 -9.31
C PRO A 76 12.04 8.20 -9.02
N ASP A 77 13.02 8.46 -9.88
CA ASP A 77 13.73 9.73 -10.05
C ASP A 77 14.51 10.26 -8.85
N ARG A 78 15.73 9.74 -8.67
CA ARG A 78 16.84 10.58 -8.24
C ARG A 78 17.81 10.64 -9.42
N PRO A 79 18.09 11.81 -10.02
CA PRO A 79 19.14 11.87 -11.01
C PRO A 79 20.45 11.53 -10.29
N ALA A 80 21.19 10.61 -10.89
CA ALA A 80 22.58 10.37 -10.52
C ALA A 80 23.35 11.69 -10.69
N GLY A 81 23.77 12.27 -9.58
CA GLY A 81 24.57 13.48 -9.56
C GLY A 81 25.22 13.64 -8.19
N GLY A 82 26.53 13.52 -8.14
CA GLY A 82 27.35 13.94 -7.00
C GLY A 82 28.08 12.80 -6.30
N SER A 83 29.28 12.51 -6.81
CA SER A 83 30.34 11.77 -6.13
C SER A 83 30.82 12.51 -4.86
N ALA A 84 31.30 11.73 -3.89
CA ALA A 84 32.27 12.02 -2.81
C ALA A 84 32.46 13.47 -2.30
N VAL A 85 32.37 13.67 -0.98
CA VAL A 85 33.41 14.31 -0.15
C VAL A 85 33.13 13.99 1.34
N ALA A 86 34.21 13.68 2.05
CA ALA A 86 34.26 13.39 3.47
C ALA A 86 33.98 14.62 4.36
N GLY A 87 33.43 14.36 5.55
CA GLY A 87 33.48 15.26 6.71
C GLY A 87 32.42 14.95 7.77
N PRO A 88 32.79 14.46 8.97
CA PRO A 88 31.99 14.58 10.18
C PRO A 88 32.59 15.65 11.12
N PRO A 89 31.92 16.05 12.22
CA PRO A 89 30.49 15.97 12.58
C PRO A 89 29.91 17.37 12.95
N GLN A 90 28.58 17.53 13.08
CA GLN A 90 27.92 18.30 14.15
C GLN A 90 26.43 18.55 13.87
N GLY A 91 25.64 18.44 14.95
CA GLY A 91 24.20 18.72 15.00
C GLY A 91 23.41 17.45 15.24
N ALA A 92 23.12 17.15 16.50
CA ALA A 92 22.09 16.19 16.89
C ALA A 92 20.73 16.69 16.37
N ALA A 93 20.47 16.48 15.07
CA ALA A 93 19.13 16.53 14.55
C ALA A 93 18.48 15.23 15.01
N ASP A 94 17.53 15.34 15.94
CA ASP A 94 16.70 14.23 16.38
C ASP A 94 16.28 13.42 15.14
N PRO A 95 16.62 12.13 15.06
CA PRO A 95 16.22 11.31 13.92
C PRO A 95 14.69 11.35 13.73
N ASP A 96 13.96 11.59 14.82
CA ASP A 96 12.51 11.77 14.86
C ASP A 96 12.04 13.05 14.15
N ALA A 97 12.79 14.16 14.24
CA ALA A 97 12.45 15.41 13.55
C ALA A 97 12.55 15.25 12.03
N GLY A 98 13.55 14.51 11.54
CA GLY A 98 13.69 14.17 10.12
C GLY A 98 12.58 13.25 9.62
N VAL A 99 12.14 12.30 10.45
CA VAL A 99 11.03 11.39 10.14
C VAL A 99 9.70 12.16 10.07
N ILE A 100 9.42 13.03 11.04
CA ILE A 100 8.19 13.85 11.09
C ILE A 100 8.13 14.82 9.90
N ALA A 101 9.23 15.51 9.59
CA ALA A 101 9.31 16.40 8.43
C ALA A 101 9.07 15.64 7.12
N GLY A 102 9.66 14.45 6.97
CA GLY A 102 9.44 13.57 5.83
C GLY A 102 8.01 12.99 5.74
N MET A 103 7.29 12.94 6.86
CA MET A 103 5.87 12.57 6.90
C MET A 103 4.98 13.73 6.48
N HIS A 104 5.24 14.94 6.98
CA HIS A 104 4.47 16.15 6.64
C HIS A 104 4.56 16.48 5.15
N LEU A 105 5.75 16.37 4.56
CA LEU A 105 5.92 16.56 3.11
C LEU A 105 5.08 15.55 2.30
N ARG A 106 5.00 14.31 2.79
CA ARG A 106 4.23 13.25 2.15
C ARG A 106 2.72 13.46 2.29
N LEU A 107 2.26 13.95 3.45
CA LEU A 107 0.87 14.35 3.64
C LEU A 107 0.50 15.44 2.64
N ARG A 108 1.28 16.54 2.58
CA ARG A 108 1.03 17.64 1.65
C ARG A 108 0.98 17.18 0.19
N HIS A 109 1.88 16.30 -0.21
CA HIS A 109 1.87 15.75 -1.56
C HIS A 109 0.59 14.93 -1.86
N LYS A 110 0.12 14.15 -0.88
CA LYS A 110 -1.14 13.39 -1.01
C LYS A 110 -2.35 14.30 -1.05
N ASP A 111 -2.38 15.35 -0.22
CA ASP A 111 -3.47 16.33 -0.21
C ASP A 111 -3.56 17.08 -1.55
N ALA A 112 -2.40 17.45 -2.12
CA ALA A 112 -2.35 18.04 -3.46
C ALA A 112 -2.90 17.08 -4.53
N LYS A 113 -2.56 15.79 -4.45
CA LYS A 113 -3.09 14.78 -5.40
C LYS A 113 -4.59 14.56 -5.25
N ILE A 114 -5.11 14.56 -4.02
CA ILE A 114 -6.55 14.48 -3.75
C ILE A 114 -7.25 15.68 -4.39
N ALA A 115 -6.73 16.90 -4.17
CA ALA A 115 -7.31 18.10 -4.76
C ALA A 115 -7.31 18.06 -6.30
N GLU A 116 -6.22 17.57 -6.91
CA GLU A 116 -6.11 17.39 -8.36
C GLU A 116 -7.15 16.38 -8.89
N LEU A 117 -7.25 15.20 -8.25
CA LEU A 117 -8.22 14.17 -8.66
C LEU A 117 -9.66 14.64 -8.50
N THR A 118 -9.99 15.34 -7.41
CA THR A 118 -11.32 15.91 -7.21
C THR A 118 -11.65 16.95 -8.28
N ARG A 119 -10.69 17.79 -8.69
CA ARG A 119 -10.88 18.70 -9.83
C ARG A 119 -11.14 17.95 -11.12
N ARG A 120 -10.41 16.86 -11.37
CA ARG A 120 -10.58 16.06 -12.58
C ARG A 120 -11.94 15.37 -12.64
N ILE A 121 -12.43 14.85 -11.51
CA ILE A 121 -13.78 14.28 -11.41
C ILE A 121 -14.82 15.34 -11.76
N LYS A 122 -14.77 16.53 -11.15
CA LYS A 122 -15.71 17.63 -11.46
C LYS A 122 -15.67 18.04 -12.93
N GLN A 123 -14.49 18.04 -13.55
CA GLN A 123 -14.33 18.35 -14.97
C GLN A 123 -14.93 17.26 -15.86
N LEU A 124 -14.79 15.99 -15.49
CA LEU A 124 -15.41 14.89 -16.22
C LEU A 124 -16.94 14.93 -16.07
N GLU A 125 -17.44 15.19 -14.87
CA GLU A 125 -18.88 15.36 -14.59
C GLU A 125 -19.48 16.49 -15.41
N SER A 126 -18.82 17.66 -15.51
CA SER A 126 -19.30 18.75 -16.34
C SER A 126 -19.26 18.43 -17.84
N THR A 127 -18.26 17.65 -18.26
CA THR A 127 -18.16 17.19 -19.66
C THR A 127 -19.29 16.21 -19.98
N ILE A 128 -19.57 15.26 -19.07
CA ILE A 128 -20.69 14.32 -19.22
C ILE A 128 -22.02 15.06 -19.24
N ALA A 129 -22.25 16.02 -18.33
CA ALA A 129 -23.47 16.82 -18.32
C ALA A 129 -23.67 17.60 -19.63
N ARG A 130 -22.59 18.15 -20.19
CA ARG A 130 -22.63 18.82 -21.49
C ARG A 130 -22.94 17.87 -22.64
N LEU A 131 -22.28 16.71 -22.68
CA LEU A 131 -22.52 15.70 -23.73
C LEU A 131 -23.92 15.11 -23.63
N HIS A 132 -24.45 14.91 -22.41
CA HIS A 132 -25.83 14.48 -22.22
C HIS A 132 -26.82 15.55 -22.69
N GLY A 133 -26.58 16.84 -22.41
CA GLY A 133 -27.41 17.92 -22.95
C GLY A 133 -27.37 17.98 -24.49
N GLU A 134 -26.19 17.79 -25.10
CA GLU A 134 -26.06 17.73 -26.56
C GLU A 134 -26.77 16.50 -27.17
N ILE A 135 -26.86 15.38 -26.44
CA ILE A 135 -27.62 14.19 -26.85
C ILE A 135 -29.13 14.44 -26.74
N ASP A 136 -29.59 15.06 -25.67
CA ASP A 136 -31.01 15.43 -25.49
C ASP A 136 -31.46 16.44 -26.56
N ASP A 137 -30.60 17.40 -26.92
CA ASP A 137 -30.86 18.37 -28.00
C ASP A 137 -30.88 17.72 -29.41
N LEU A 138 -30.14 16.63 -29.62
CA LEU A 138 -30.08 15.88 -30.90
C LEU A 138 -31.13 14.76 -31.00
N SER A 139 -31.74 14.38 -29.88
CA SER A 139 -32.84 13.41 -29.82
C SER A 139 -34.09 14.04 -29.20
N PRO A 140 -34.65 15.12 -29.77
CA PRO A 140 -35.96 15.60 -29.35
C PRO A 140 -37.01 14.57 -29.79
N ASP A 141 -37.87 14.17 -28.86
CA ASP A 141 -39.10 13.40 -29.16
C ASP A 141 -39.94 14.08 -30.26
#